data_AF-A0A929YM30-F1
#
_entry.id   AF-A0A929YM30-F1
#
_cell.length_a   1.000
_cell.length_b   1.000
_cell.length_c   1.000
_cell.angle_alpha   90.00
_cell.angle_beta   90.00
_cell.angle_gamma   90.00
#
_symmetry.space_group_name_H-M   'P 1'
#
loop_
_entity.id
_entity.type
_entity.pdbx_description
1 polymer ?
#
loop_
_entity_poly.entity_id
_entity_poly.type
_entity_poly.pdbx_seq_one_letter_code
_entity_poly.pdbx_strand_id
1 'polypeptide(L)'
;MQQHSNKQRQAGMVSLFVVMFSTVLITVVTVSFIRLMVQEQQRASNNDLSQSAYDSAVAGVEDGKRVIRAALKGNERARRAIEQQRCNTVAAAGVVSSVSGETTIKTSSGSSTLNQAYTCVKIEAKTEDVKLDLAEGESTVIPLVGADAFDSVQIEWMRKKNSDNEVASIETPTSGDLRSLPRKDQWSPNAPALIRAQAVLPTKTSVSLSELDSAQVSTNFLRPSIITDNANPLTIQRPGLRANSDSGAQTTVNAVPCSNARYTGGGYACQAVLQMAGGESVPAGSRVAFLRVTSLYKASAVKISLKRASSVTKFDTVQPEIDSTGRADTIFRRIKSRVNVGFNTNGSFTFPEQGVDITGSLCKNFYVTNDEAGPLGTSCNP
;
A
#
# COMPACT_ATOMS: atom_id res chain seq x y z
N MET A 1 -15.82 97.51 -0.70
CA MET A 1 -15.33 96.52 0.28
C MET A 1 -16.38 95.41 0.51
N GLN A 2 -16.67 94.58 -0.50
CA GLN A 2 -17.72 93.54 -0.37
C GLN A 2 -17.38 92.20 -1.05
N GLN A 3 -16.11 91.96 -1.41
CA GLN A 3 -15.67 90.70 -2.03
C GLN A 3 -14.78 89.81 -1.14
N HIS A 4 -14.31 90.29 0.02
CA HIS A 4 -13.39 89.51 0.87
C HIS A 4 -14.05 88.63 1.93
N SER A 5 -15.35 88.79 2.20
CA SER A 5 -16.06 88.02 3.24
C SER A 5 -16.54 86.63 2.76
N ASN A 6 -16.76 86.43 1.46
CA ASN A 6 -17.29 85.15 0.94
C ASN A 6 -16.23 84.04 0.77
N LYS A 7 -14.94 84.36 0.58
CA LYS A 7 -13.88 83.34 0.43
C LYS A 7 -13.55 82.62 1.74
N GLN A 8 -13.65 83.29 2.89
CA GLN A 8 -13.39 82.68 4.20
C GLN A 8 -14.50 81.71 4.64
N ARG A 9 -15.76 81.94 4.23
CA ARG A 9 -16.87 81.00 4.46
C ARG A 9 -16.81 79.74 3.57
N GLN A 10 -16.23 79.84 2.37
CA GLN A 10 -16.09 78.70 1.46
C GLN A 10 -15.01 77.69 1.91
N ALA A 11 -13.91 78.16 2.51
CA ALA A 11 -12.84 77.28 3.00
C ALA A 11 -13.28 76.37 4.18
N GLY A 12 -14.15 76.88 5.06
CA GLY A 12 -14.69 76.08 6.18
C GLY A 12 -15.64 74.96 5.73
N MET A 13 -16.41 75.19 4.67
CA MET A 13 -17.34 74.21 4.11
C MET A 13 -16.61 73.09 3.35
N VAL A 14 -15.55 73.41 2.58
CA VAL A 14 -14.73 72.41 1.88
C VAL A 14 -14.00 71.49 2.88
N SER A 15 -13.49 72.05 3.98
CA SER A 15 -12.86 71.26 5.06
C SER A 15 -13.84 70.27 5.69
N LEU A 16 -15.08 70.68 5.96
CA LEU A 16 -16.14 69.80 6.49
C LEU A 16 -16.49 68.65 5.53
N PHE A 17 -16.58 68.92 4.23
CA PHE A 17 -16.85 67.88 3.23
C PHE A 17 -15.70 66.88 3.13
N VAL A 18 -14.45 67.35 3.10
CA VAL A 18 -13.28 66.46 3.03
C VAL A 18 -13.21 65.56 4.26
N VAL A 19 -13.46 66.11 5.45
CA VAL A 19 -13.50 65.30 6.68
C VAL A 19 -14.65 64.29 6.63
N MET A 20 -15.85 64.69 6.23
CA MET A 20 -17.00 63.78 6.13
C MET A 20 -16.77 62.65 5.11
N PHE A 21 -16.23 62.96 3.93
CA PHE A 21 -15.90 61.94 2.94
C PHE A 21 -14.76 61.04 3.40
N SER A 22 -13.74 61.60 4.05
CA SER A 22 -12.61 60.83 4.57
C SER A 22 -13.05 59.90 5.71
N THR A 23 -13.91 60.36 6.62
CA THR A 23 -14.44 59.51 7.70
C THR A 23 -15.32 58.39 7.15
N VAL A 24 -16.20 58.69 6.18
CA VAL A 24 -17.00 57.66 5.50
C VAL A 24 -16.10 56.64 4.80
N LEU A 25 -15.10 57.09 4.04
CA LEU A 25 -14.18 56.20 3.35
C LEU A 25 -13.41 55.30 4.33
N ILE A 26 -12.89 55.87 5.43
CA ILE A 26 -12.20 55.10 6.47
C ILE A 26 -13.16 54.08 7.11
N THR A 27 -14.41 54.44 7.40
CA THR A 27 -15.38 53.50 7.99
C THR A 27 -15.72 52.33 7.05
N VAL A 28 -15.84 52.58 5.74
CA VAL A 28 -16.08 51.51 4.75
C VAL A 28 -14.89 50.57 4.66
N VAL A 29 -13.67 51.12 4.66
CA VAL A 29 -12.43 50.34 4.62
C VAL A 29 -12.26 49.49 5.89
N THR A 30 -12.50 50.05 7.08
CA THR A 30 -12.39 49.31 8.34
C THR A 30 -13.40 48.18 8.44
N VAL A 31 -14.68 48.41 8.07
CA VAL A 31 -15.70 47.35 8.04
C VAL A 31 -15.33 46.25 7.05
N SER A 32 -14.73 46.61 5.91
CA SER A 32 -14.28 45.64 4.90
C SER A 32 -13.15 44.75 5.45
N PHE A 33 -12.14 45.35 6.10
CA PHE A 33 -11.07 44.59 6.75
C PHE A 33 -11.57 43.71 7.89
N ILE A 34 -12.51 44.19 8.72
CA ILE A 34 -13.13 43.38 9.77
C ILE A 34 -13.84 42.17 9.17
N ARG A 35 -14.60 42.35 8.08
CA ARG A 35 -15.25 41.23 7.38
C ARG A 35 -14.25 40.21 6.84
N LEU A 36 -13.18 40.68 6.20
CA LEU A 36 -12.11 39.79 5.70
C LEU A 36 -11.44 39.03 6.84
N MET A 37 -11.11 39.72 7.94
CA MET A 37 -10.49 39.11 9.11
C MET A 37 -11.38 38.02 9.74
N VAL A 38 -12.69 38.27 9.87
CA VAL A 38 -13.65 37.29 10.37
C VAL A 38 -13.77 36.08 9.44
N GLN A 39 -13.76 36.31 8.11
CA GLN A 39 -13.78 35.21 7.14
C GLN A 39 -12.51 34.34 7.21
N GLU A 40 -11.33 34.97 7.30
CA GLU A 40 -10.08 34.23 7.44
C GLU A 40 -9.97 33.51 8.78
N GLN A 41 -10.46 34.11 9.87
CA GLN A 41 -10.53 33.44 11.16
C GLN A 41 -11.41 32.18 11.10
N GLN A 42 -12.57 32.25 10.42
CA GLN A 42 -13.43 31.08 10.24
C GLN A 42 -12.78 30.01 9.36
N ARG A 43 -12.09 30.41 8.28
CA ARG A 43 -11.35 29.48 7.41
C ARG A 43 -10.23 28.78 8.17
N ALA A 44 -9.43 29.53 8.92
CA ALA A 44 -8.35 29.01 9.74
C ALA A 44 -8.88 28.03 10.79
N SER A 45 -9.96 28.40 11.51
CA SER A 45 -10.63 27.54 12.48
C SER A 45 -11.17 26.25 11.85
N ASN A 46 -11.88 26.35 10.72
CA ASN A 46 -12.39 25.18 10.02
C ASN A 46 -11.26 24.27 9.49
N ASN A 47 -10.14 24.84 9.06
CA ASN A 47 -8.98 24.08 8.62
C ASN A 47 -8.33 23.33 9.80
N ASP A 48 -8.17 24.00 10.94
CA ASP A 48 -7.64 23.42 12.18
C ASP A 48 -8.53 22.29 12.73
N LEU A 49 -9.85 22.51 12.78
CA LEU A 49 -10.83 21.49 13.14
C LEU A 49 -10.82 20.31 12.16
N SER A 50 -10.66 20.60 10.86
CA SER A 50 -10.53 19.56 9.84
C SER A 50 -9.28 18.69 10.05
N GLN A 51 -8.14 19.30 10.35
CA GLN A 51 -6.90 18.58 10.64
C GLN A 51 -7.03 17.77 11.94
N SER A 52 -7.59 18.38 12.99
CA SER A 52 -7.91 17.70 14.25
C SER A 52 -8.82 16.48 14.08
N ALA A 53 -9.83 16.57 13.22
CA ALA A 53 -10.72 15.46 12.90
C ALA A 53 -9.99 14.36 12.11
N TYR A 54 -9.06 14.74 11.23
CA TYR A 54 -8.21 13.79 10.52
C TYR A 54 -7.30 13.02 11.50
N ASP A 55 -6.62 13.72 12.40
CA ASP A 55 -5.77 13.11 13.43
C ASP A 55 -6.58 12.18 14.34
N SER A 56 -7.82 12.57 14.64
CA SER A 56 -8.74 11.73 15.39
C SER A 56 -9.08 10.42 14.65
N ALA A 57 -9.28 10.50 13.33
CA ALA A 57 -9.51 9.33 12.51
C ALA A 57 -8.28 8.42 12.47
N VAL A 58 -7.07 8.99 12.40
CA VAL A 58 -5.79 8.24 12.47
C VAL A 58 -5.66 7.50 13.80
N ALA A 59 -6.02 8.13 14.92
CA ALA A 59 -6.05 7.43 16.21
C ALA A 59 -6.99 6.20 16.21
N GLY A 60 -8.16 6.30 15.57
CA GLY A 60 -9.06 5.17 15.38
C GLY A 60 -8.45 4.04 14.53
N VAL A 61 -7.59 4.36 13.55
CA VAL A 61 -6.84 3.36 12.77
C VAL A 61 -5.80 2.65 13.65
N GLU A 62 -5.06 3.38 14.48
CA GLU A 62 -4.10 2.79 15.43
C GLU A 62 -4.80 1.85 16.42
N ASP A 63 -5.98 2.23 16.90
CA ASP A 63 -6.80 1.38 17.76
C ASP A 63 -7.31 0.14 17.03
N GLY A 64 -7.69 0.28 15.76
CA GLY A 64 -8.02 -0.85 14.88
C GLY A 64 -6.87 -1.83 14.73
N LYS A 65 -5.62 -1.35 14.59
CA LYS A 65 -4.42 -2.23 14.57
C LYS A 65 -4.28 -3.01 15.88
N ARG A 66 -4.59 -2.39 17.03
CA ARG A 66 -4.59 -3.09 18.33
C ARG A 66 -5.64 -4.20 18.38
N VAL A 67 -6.84 -3.96 17.83
CA VAL A 67 -7.89 -4.98 17.72
C VAL A 67 -7.43 -6.17 16.86
N ILE A 68 -6.86 -5.90 15.67
CA ILE A 68 -6.34 -6.95 14.78
C ILE A 68 -5.27 -7.77 15.50
N ARG A 69 -4.32 -7.11 16.18
CA ARG A 69 -3.29 -7.79 16.96
C ARG A 69 -3.88 -8.64 18.09
N ALA A 70 -4.91 -8.16 18.79
CA ALA A 70 -5.59 -8.92 19.83
C ALA A 70 -6.28 -10.17 19.26
N ALA A 71 -6.97 -10.04 18.13
CA ALA A 71 -7.61 -11.16 17.45
C ALA A 71 -6.58 -12.23 17.02
N LEU A 72 -5.46 -11.80 16.45
CA LEU A 72 -4.35 -12.70 16.06
C LEU A 72 -3.69 -13.42 17.24
N LYS A 73 -3.73 -12.83 18.44
CA LYS A 73 -3.26 -13.46 19.69
C LYS A 73 -4.29 -14.42 20.31
N GLY A 74 -5.43 -14.66 19.67
CA GLY A 74 -6.46 -15.57 20.16
C GLY A 74 -7.56 -14.90 21.01
N ASN A 75 -7.67 -13.57 21.00
CA ASN A 75 -8.78 -12.89 21.69
C ASN A 75 -10.08 -13.06 20.89
N GLU A 76 -10.94 -13.98 21.33
CA GLU A 76 -12.23 -14.28 20.72
C GLU A 76 -13.19 -13.08 20.68
N ARG A 77 -13.13 -12.19 21.67
CA ARG A 77 -13.96 -10.98 21.68
C ARG A 77 -13.55 -10.03 20.56
N ALA A 78 -12.25 -9.87 20.32
CA ALA A 78 -11.72 -9.06 19.22
C ALA A 78 -12.08 -9.68 17.85
N ARG A 79 -11.96 -11.01 17.70
CA ARG A 79 -12.35 -11.72 16.47
C ARG A 79 -13.82 -11.52 16.14
N ARG A 80 -14.72 -11.73 17.11
CA ARG A 80 -16.17 -11.49 16.94
C ARG A 80 -16.49 -10.04 16.61
N ALA A 81 -15.78 -9.08 17.21
CA ALA A 81 -15.99 -7.66 16.92
C ALA A 81 -15.66 -7.32 15.45
N ILE A 82 -14.58 -7.88 14.91
CA ILE A 82 -14.22 -7.74 13.49
C ILE A 82 -15.30 -8.38 12.60
N GLU A 83 -15.74 -9.60 12.90
CA GLU A 83 -16.75 -10.32 12.11
C GLU A 83 -18.11 -9.60 12.05
N GLN A 84 -18.47 -8.85 13.09
CA GLN A 84 -19.72 -8.09 13.14
C GLN A 84 -19.77 -6.90 12.17
N GLN A 85 -18.62 -6.41 11.68
CA GLN A 85 -18.55 -5.32 10.70
C GLN A 85 -19.26 -4.01 11.15
N ARG A 86 -19.22 -3.70 12.46
CA ARG A 86 -19.87 -2.53 13.06
C ARG A 86 -18.88 -1.38 13.34
N CYS A 87 -19.41 -0.16 13.42
CA CYS A 87 -18.62 1.05 13.75
C CYS A 87 -17.97 1.02 15.14
N ASN A 88 -18.49 0.23 16.08
CA ASN A 88 -17.95 0.17 17.43
C ASN A 88 -16.92 -0.96 17.61
N THR A 89 -16.21 -1.38 16.55
CA THR A 89 -15.32 -2.55 16.57
C THR A 89 -14.29 -2.48 17.71
N VAL A 90 -13.70 -1.31 17.97
CA VAL A 90 -12.69 -1.11 19.03
C VAL A 90 -13.29 -1.32 20.43
N ALA A 91 -14.45 -0.72 20.71
CA ALA A 91 -15.13 -0.86 21.99
C ALA A 91 -15.70 -2.27 22.19
N ALA A 92 -16.25 -2.84 21.12
CA ALA A 92 -16.75 -4.23 21.11
C ALA A 92 -15.62 -5.22 21.39
N ALA A 93 -14.40 -4.97 20.89
CA ALA A 93 -13.21 -5.77 21.16
C ALA A 93 -12.65 -5.61 22.58
N GLY A 94 -13.08 -4.59 23.34
CA GLY A 94 -12.60 -4.30 24.69
C GLY A 94 -11.20 -3.69 24.74
N VAL A 95 -10.72 -3.09 23.64
CA VAL A 95 -9.41 -2.43 23.58
C VAL A 95 -9.46 -1.04 24.22
N VAL A 96 -10.55 -0.31 23.98
CA VAL A 96 -10.81 1.01 24.58
C VAL A 96 -12.26 1.10 25.02
N SER A 97 -12.54 1.82 26.10
CA SER A 97 -13.91 2.16 26.49
C SER A 97 -14.44 3.33 25.66
N SER A 98 -15.63 3.15 25.08
CA SER A 98 -16.38 4.24 24.44
C SER A 98 -17.35 4.87 25.43
N VAL A 99 -17.50 6.19 25.41
CA VAL A 99 -18.53 6.92 26.15
C VAL A 99 -19.51 7.49 25.13
N SER A 100 -20.81 7.21 25.29
CA SER A 100 -21.87 7.69 24.39
C SER A 100 -21.68 7.34 22.90
N GLY A 101 -21.02 6.21 22.60
CA GLY A 101 -20.80 5.76 21.22
C GLY A 101 -19.56 6.34 20.53
N GLU A 102 -18.79 7.19 21.23
CA GLU A 102 -17.53 7.74 20.72
C GLU A 102 -16.36 7.35 21.64
N THR A 103 -15.15 7.30 21.09
CA THR A 103 -13.93 7.22 21.87
C THR A 103 -13.26 8.58 21.89
N THR A 104 -13.25 9.23 23.06
CA THR A 104 -12.62 10.53 23.24
C THR A 104 -11.11 10.41 23.26
N ILE A 105 -10.44 11.33 22.59
CA ILE A 105 -8.98 11.42 22.58
C ILE A 105 -8.58 12.28 23.77
N LYS A 106 -7.79 11.68 24.66
CA LYS A 106 -7.29 12.34 25.86
C LYS A 106 -5.87 12.83 25.60
N THR A 107 -5.57 14.05 26.01
CA THR A 107 -4.18 14.53 26.10
C THR A 107 -3.48 13.89 27.29
N SER A 108 -2.16 14.11 27.42
CA SER A 108 -1.30 13.53 28.46
C SER A 108 -1.78 13.76 29.90
N SER A 109 -2.69 14.72 30.14
CA SER A 109 -3.32 15.00 31.44
C SER A 109 -4.69 14.35 31.67
N GLY A 110 -5.16 13.49 30.75
CA GLY A 110 -6.50 12.90 30.82
C GLY A 110 -7.64 13.87 30.48
N SER A 111 -7.30 15.11 30.11
CA SER A 111 -8.23 16.17 29.76
C SER A 111 -8.84 15.96 28.37
N SER A 112 -10.15 16.15 28.25
CA SER A 112 -10.91 16.15 26.99
C SER A 112 -11.13 17.56 26.44
N THR A 113 -10.29 18.53 26.82
CA THR A 113 -10.42 19.96 26.46
C THR A 113 -10.48 20.23 24.97
N LEU A 114 -9.99 19.32 24.14
CA LEU A 114 -9.96 19.48 22.68
C LEU A 114 -11.24 19.02 21.97
N ASN A 115 -12.21 18.41 22.69
CA ASN A 115 -13.45 17.84 22.12
C ASN A 115 -13.23 17.01 20.83
N GLN A 116 -12.18 16.19 20.86
CA GLN A 116 -11.78 15.31 19.77
C GLN A 116 -12.15 13.87 20.10
N ALA A 117 -12.65 13.15 19.11
CA ALA A 117 -13.02 11.74 19.25
C ALA A 117 -12.99 11.04 17.91
N TYR A 118 -12.92 9.72 17.90
CA TYR A 118 -13.36 8.94 16.74
C TYR A 118 -14.70 8.26 17.05
N THR A 119 -15.56 8.21 16.05
CA THR A 119 -16.97 7.83 16.19
C THR A 119 -17.30 6.49 15.53
N CYS A 120 -16.50 6.09 14.54
CA CYS A 120 -16.67 4.83 13.85
C CYS A 120 -15.30 4.25 13.49
N VAL A 121 -15.05 3.01 13.88
CA VAL A 121 -13.95 2.17 13.39
C VAL A 121 -14.54 0.84 12.95
N LYS A 122 -14.39 0.52 11.67
CA LYS A 122 -14.79 -0.74 11.05
C LYS A 122 -13.54 -1.40 10.45
N ILE A 123 -13.42 -2.72 10.60
CA ILE A 123 -12.26 -3.49 10.14
C ILE A 123 -12.72 -4.56 9.16
N GLU A 124 -12.36 -4.44 7.90
CA GLU A 124 -12.53 -5.50 6.90
C GLU A 124 -11.30 -6.41 6.94
N ALA A 125 -11.44 -7.58 7.56
CA ALA A 125 -10.34 -8.55 7.65
C ALA A 125 -10.06 -9.24 6.31
N LYS A 126 -11.09 -9.41 5.47
CA LYS A 126 -11.00 -10.18 4.23
C LYS A 126 -10.96 -9.26 3.02
N THR A 127 -9.78 -9.12 2.40
CA THR A 127 -9.57 -8.23 1.26
C THR A 127 -9.36 -9.00 -0.04
N GLU A 128 -9.80 -8.44 -1.17
CA GLU A 128 -9.66 -9.10 -2.49
C GLU A 128 -8.23 -9.05 -3.04
N ASP A 129 -7.42 -8.12 -2.54
CA ASP A 129 -6.08 -7.87 -3.03
C ASP A 129 -5.12 -7.43 -1.92
N VAL A 130 -3.82 -7.59 -2.22
CA VAL A 130 -2.71 -6.98 -1.50
C VAL A 130 -2.05 -5.98 -2.44
N LYS A 131 -1.88 -4.73 -1.98
CA LYS A 131 -1.25 -3.66 -2.74
C LYS A 131 0.08 -3.28 -2.11
N LEU A 132 1.10 -3.15 -2.95
CA LEU A 132 2.46 -2.80 -2.56
C LEU A 132 2.99 -1.68 -3.44
N ASP A 133 3.85 -0.85 -2.87
CA ASP A 133 4.70 0.07 -3.59
C ASP A 133 6.14 -0.39 -3.36
N LEU A 134 6.76 -0.95 -4.39
CA LEU A 134 8.13 -1.47 -4.31
C LEU A 134 9.09 -0.46 -4.92
N ALA A 135 10.12 -0.07 -4.18
CA ALA A 135 11.27 0.63 -4.75
C ALA A 135 12.06 -0.28 -5.70
N GLU A 136 12.97 0.30 -6.47
CA GLU A 136 13.86 -0.50 -7.31
C GLU A 136 14.81 -1.33 -6.44
N GLY A 137 14.90 -2.63 -6.71
CA GLY A 137 15.71 -3.59 -5.96
C GLY A 137 15.01 -4.13 -4.70
N GLU A 138 13.98 -3.45 -4.21
CA GLU A 138 13.28 -3.82 -2.99
C GLU A 138 12.51 -5.14 -3.16
N SER A 139 12.52 -5.95 -2.10
CA SER A 139 11.79 -7.21 -2.03
C SER A 139 10.81 -7.22 -0.86
N THR A 140 9.59 -7.65 -1.11
CA THR A 140 8.60 -7.90 -0.04
C THR A 140 8.12 -9.34 -0.11
N VAL A 141 8.05 -10.00 1.05
CA VAL A 141 7.41 -11.30 1.20
C VAL A 141 5.96 -11.07 1.63
N ILE A 142 5.04 -11.84 1.07
CA ILE A 142 3.61 -11.77 1.29
C ILE A 142 3.12 -13.17 1.70
N PRO A 143 2.44 -13.33 2.84
CA PRO A 143 1.77 -14.58 3.16
C PRO A 143 0.52 -14.72 2.29
N LEU A 144 0.33 -15.87 1.67
CA LEU A 144 -0.80 -16.14 0.78
C LEU A 144 -1.92 -16.86 1.53
N VAL A 145 -2.43 -16.24 2.60
CA VAL A 145 -3.53 -16.80 3.39
C VAL A 145 -4.85 -16.45 2.72
N GLY A 146 -5.47 -17.42 2.04
CA GLY A 146 -6.80 -17.28 1.46
C GLY A 146 -7.90 -17.61 2.48
N ALA A 147 -9.00 -16.84 2.45
CA ALA A 147 -10.23 -17.16 3.18
C ALA A 147 -10.88 -18.45 2.65
N ASP A 148 -10.70 -18.70 1.35
CA ASP A 148 -10.99 -19.97 0.70
C ASP A 148 -9.69 -20.50 0.09
N ALA A 149 -9.69 -21.75 -0.34
CA ALA A 149 -8.55 -22.32 -1.03
C ALA A 149 -8.34 -21.62 -2.41
N PHE A 150 -7.17 -21.74 -3.05
CA PHE A 150 -6.90 -21.08 -4.34
C PHE A 150 -5.90 -21.87 -5.18
N ASP A 151 -5.98 -21.75 -6.51
CA ASP A 151 -5.10 -22.47 -7.46
C ASP A 151 -4.17 -21.53 -8.25
N SER A 152 -4.36 -20.22 -8.09
CA SER A 152 -3.70 -19.21 -8.89
C SER A 152 -3.35 -17.97 -8.09
N VAL A 153 -2.18 -17.40 -8.41
CA VAL A 153 -1.74 -16.10 -7.89
C VAL A 153 -1.58 -15.14 -9.06
N GLN A 154 -2.43 -14.12 -9.12
CA GLN A 154 -2.34 -13.06 -10.11
C GLN A 154 -1.45 -11.93 -9.59
N ILE A 155 -0.48 -11.53 -10.41
CA ILE A 155 0.46 -10.44 -10.16
C ILE A 155 0.22 -9.38 -11.23
N GLU A 156 -0.12 -8.17 -10.80
CA GLU A 156 -0.32 -7.02 -11.67
C GLU A 156 0.61 -5.90 -11.23
N TRP A 157 1.25 -5.22 -12.18
CA TRP A 157 2.18 -4.15 -11.85
C TRP A 157 2.17 -3.05 -12.91
N MET A 158 2.87 -1.96 -12.62
CA MET A 158 2.92 -0.74 -13.41
C MET A 158 1.56 -0.06 -13.51
N ARG A 159 1.21 0.70 -12.47
CA ARG A 159 0.03 1.56 -12.43
C ARG A 159 0.48 3.02 -12.38
N LYS A 160 -0.27 3.87 -13.07
CA LYS A 160 -0.17 5.32 -13.02
C LYS A 160 -0.56 5.83 -11.61
N LYS A 161 0.43 6.24 -10.81
CA LYS A 161 0.36 6.99 -9.54
C LYS A 161 0.15 8.48 -9.81
N ASN A 162 -1.10 8.94 -9.99
CA ASN A 162 -1.54 10.35 -10.15
C ASN A 162 -0.58 11.45 -9.61
N SER A 163 0.55 11.68 -10.26
CA SER A 163 1.60 12.59 -9.85
C SER A 163 2.22 13.21 -11.09
N ASP A 164 2.71 14.44 -10.94
CA ASP A 164 3.13 15.24 -12.09
C ASP A 164 4.37 14.68 -12.82
N ASN A 165 5.06 13.71 -12.21
CA ASN A 165 6.28 13.08 -12.75
C ASN A 165 6.02 11.79 -13.53
N GLU A 166 4.76 11.48 -13.85
CA GLU A 166 4.43 10.24 -14.53
C GLU A 166 4.50 10.33 -16.04
N VAL A 167 5.03 9.28 -16.65
CA VAL A 167 5.09 9.13 -18.10
C VAL A 167 3.68 9.02 -18.68
N ALA A 168 3.44 9.68 -19.81
CA ALA A 168 2.14 9.69 -20.48
C ALA A 168 1.77 8.30 -21.03
N SER A 169 2.76 7.55 -21.52
CA SER A 169 2.65 6.20 -22.06
C SER A 169 3.85 5.37 -21.67
N ILE A 170 3.69 4.04 -21.68
CA ILE A 170 4.77 3.10 -21.41
C ILE A 170 5.41 2.59 -22.70
N GLU A 171 6.67 2.18 -22.61
CA GLU A 171 7.45 1.67 -23.73
C GLU A 171 7.93 0.23 -23.51
N THR A 172 8.33 -0.44 -24.60
CA THR A 172 9.02 -1.72 -24.50
C THR A 172 10.39 -1.53 -23.84
N PRO A 173 10.81 -2.41 -22.92
CA PRO A 173 12.04 -2.20 -22.15
C PRO A 173 13.31 -2.20 -22.96
N THR A 174 13.48 -3.19 -23.85
CA THR A 174 14.61 -3.25 -24.79
C THR A 174 14.18 -3.95 -26.07
N SER A 175 14.89 -3.69 -27.17
CA SER A 175 14.88 -4.54 -28.36
C SER A 175 15.81 -5.75 -28.17
N GLY A 176 15.51 -6.89 -28.80
CA GLY A 176 16.36 -8.09 -28.77
C GLY A 176 15.77 -9.30 -28.03
N ASP A 177 16.64 -10.24 -27.63
CA ASP A 177 16.24 -11.52 -27.03
C ASP A 177 15.58 -11.33 -25.64
N LEU A 178 14.30 -11.68 -25.58
CA LEU A 178 13.46 -11.59 -24.38
C LEU A 178 13.87 -12.60 -23.29
N ARG A 179 14.70 -13.59 -23.61
CA ARG A 179 15.23 -14.57 -22.65
C ARG A 179 16.44 -14.06 -21.88
N SER A 180 17.08 -13.00 -22.37
CA SER A 180 18.24 -12.37 -21.72
C SER A 180 17.82 -11.21 -20.81
N LEU A 181 18.56 -11.01 -19.72
CA LEU A 181 18.42 -9.85 -18.86
C LEU A 181 19.45 -8.79 -19.29
N PRO A 182 19.02 -7.66 -19.89
CA PRO A 182 19.92 -6.65 -20.41
C PRO A 182 20.59 -5.87 -19.27
N ARG A 183 21.61 -5.07 -19.59
CA ARG A 183 22.19 -4.16 -18.59
C ARG A 183 21.18 -3.05 -18.24
N LYS A 184 21.36 -2.44 -17.07
CA LYS A 184 20.45 -1.42 -16.53
C LYS A 184 20.36 -0.18 -17.42
N ASP A 185 21.47 0.26 -17.99
CA ASP A 185 21.58 1.39 -18.92
C ASP A 185 20.86 1.15 -20.26
N GLN A 186 20.62 -0.11 -20.62
CA GLN A 186 19.87 -0.47 -21.81
C GLN A 186 18.35 -0.51 -21.57
N TRP A 187 17.89 -0.51 -20.32
CA TRP A 187 16.47 -0.58 -19.98
C TRP A 187 15.78 0.77 -20.18
N SER A 188 14.74 0.82 -21.02
CA SER A 188 14.02 2.07 -21.30
C SER A 188 13.52 2.72 -20.00
N PRO A 189 13.72 4.04 -19.84
CA PRO A 189 13.23 4.77 -18.68
C PRO A 189 11.70 4.79 -18.61
N ASN A 190 10.99 4.59 -19.71
CA ASN A 190 9.51 4.61 -19.73
C ASN A 190 8.92 3.19 -19.67
N ALA A 191 9.76 2.17 -19.55
CA ALA A 191 9.30 0.80 -19.48
C ALA A 191 8.82 0.41 -18.07
N PRO A 192 7.88 -0.55 -17.99
CA PRO A 192 7.52 -1.16 -16.73
C PRO A 192 8.72 -1.86 -16.07
N ALA A 193 8.66 -2.03 -14.75
CA ALA A 193 9.66 -2.82 -14.02
C ALA A 193 9.63 -4.30 -14.44
N LEU A 194 10.77 -4.98 -14.28
CA LEU A 194 10.82 -6.44 -14.32
C LEU A 194 10.49 -6.98 -12.93
N ILE A 195 9.52 -7.89 -12.82
CA ILE A 195 9.14 -8.45 -11.52
C ILE A 195 9.77 -9.83 -11.35
N ARG A 196 10.56 -10.01 -10.30
CA ARG A 196 10.98 -11.36 -9.87
C ARG A 196 9.98 -11.86 -8.84
N ALA A 197 9.26 -12.92 -9.18
CA ALA A 197 8.26 -13.56 -8.33
C ALA A 197 8.74 -14.94 -7.89
N GLN A 198 8.95 -15.12 -6.58
CA GLN A 198 9.30 -16.40 -5.98
C GLN A 198 8.13 -16.89 -5.15
N ALA A 199 7.56 -18.03 -5.52
CA ALA A 199 6.33 -18.53 -4.91
C ALA A 199 6.54 -19.93 -4.34
N VAL A 200 6.09 -20.12 -3.10
CA VAL A 200 6.02 -21.40 -2.39
C VAL A 200 4.54 -21.68 -2.15
N LEU A 201 3.98 -22.67 -2.86
CA LEU A 201 2.55 -22.98 -2.83
C LEU A 201 2.35 -24.46 -2.44
N PRO A 202 2.39 -24.79 -1.14
CA PRO A 202 2.11 -26.14 -0.69
C PRO A 202 0.61 -26.45 -0.78
N THR A 203 0.29 -27.71 -1.04
CA THR A 203 -1.08 -28.24 -1.08
C THR A 203 -1.64 -28.62 0.29
N LYS A 204 -0.89 -28.28 1.36
CA LYS A 204 -1.23 -28.58 2.76
C LYS A 204 -1.14 -27.31 3.61
N THR A 205 -1.76 -27.35 4.80
CA THR A 205 -1.74 -26.26 5.79
C THR A 205 -0.51 -26.27 6.69
N SER A 206 0.23 -27.37 6.71
CA SER A 206 1.52 -27.56 7.37
C SER A 206 2.47 -28.27 6.41
N VAL A 207 3.77 -27.96 6.50
CA VAL A 207 4.80 -28.52 5.63
C VAL A 207 5.98 -28.97 6.49
N SER A 208 6.37 -30.23 6.37
CA SER A 208 7.68 -30.73 6.82
C SER A 208 8.78 -30.41 5.80
N LEU A 209 10.05 -30.46 6.20
CA LEU A 209 11.17 -30.18 5.29
C LEU A 209 11.14 -31.06 4.03
N SER A 210 10.84 -32.35 4.17
CA SER A 210 10.68 -33.28 3.04
C SER A 210 9.47 -32.97 2.16
N GLU A 211 8.43 -32.35 2.70
CA GLU A 211 7.28 -31.89 1.92
C GLU A 211 7.57 -30.59 1.18
N LEU A 212 8.51 -29.76 1.64
CA LEU A 212 8.95 -28.58 0.92
C LEU A 212 9.67 -28.97 -0.38
N ASP A 213 10.41 -30.09 -0.37
CA ASP A 213 10.98 -30.67 -1.58
C ASP A 213 9.90 -31.07 -2.58
N SER A 214 8.72 -31.49 -2.09
CA SER A 214 7.56 -31.85 -2.93
C SER A 214 6.63 -30.68 -3.25
N ALA A 215 6.76 -29.54 -2.57
CA ALA A 215 5.92 -28.36 -2.75
C ALA A 215 6.24 -27.68 -4.08
N GLN A 216 5.23 -27.02 -4.68
CA GLN A 216 5.49 -26.21 -5.85
C GLN A 216 6.27 -24.95 -5.42
N VAL A 217 7.60 -24.98 -5.63
CA VAL A 217 8.50 -23.84 -5.47
C VAL A 217 8.92 -23.36 -6.86
N SER A 218 8.86 -22.07 -7.12
CA SER A 218 9.29 -21.53 -8.42
C SER A 218 9.81 -20.12 -8.28
N THR A 219 10.79 -19.78 -9.12
CA THR A 219 11.25 -18.41 -9.35
C THR A 219 10.97 -18.05 -10.79
N ASN A 220 10.15 -17.01 -11.00
CA ASN A 220 9.77 -16.51 -12.32
C ASN A 220 10.26 -15.07 -12.48
N PHE A 221 10.92 -14.79 -13.60
CA PHE A 221 11.24 -13.43 -14.01
C PHE A 221 10.16 -12.96 -14.99
N LEU A 222 9.32 -12.03 -14.56
CA LEU A 222 8.22 -11.46 -15.35
C LEU A 222 8.75 -10.22 -16.06
N ARG A 223 9.23 -10.42 -17.28
CA ARG A 223 9.86 -9.38 -18.11
C ARG A 223 8.80 -8.78 -19.05
N PRO A 224 8.48 -7.48 -18.96
CA PRO A 224 7.68 -6.81 -19.98
C PRO A 224 8.27 -7.05 -21.37
N SER A 225 7.45 -7.41 -22.35
CA SER A 225 7.93 -7.76 -23.70
C SER A 225 7.41 -6.79 -24.75
N ILE A 226 6.10 -6.81 -24.99
CA ILE A 226 5.41 -5.98 -25.96
C ILE A 226 4.41 -5.07 -25.25
N ILE A 227 4.33 -3.82 -25.70
CA ILE A 227 3.30 -2.88 -25.28
C ILE A 227 2.26 -2.80 -26.39
N THR A 228 1.01 -3.12 -26.06
CA THR A 228 -0.15 -2.98 -26.96
C THR A 228 -1.28 -2.32 -26.20
N ASP A 229 -2.40 -1.99 -26.82
CA ASP A 229 -3.56 -1.49 -26.04
C ASP A 229 -4.34 -2.63 -25.38
N ASN A 230 -4.38 -3.83 -25.99
CA ASN A 230 -5.20 -4.96 -25.56
C ASN A 230 -4.37 -6.19 -25.16
N ALA A 231 -3.35 -6.01 -24.32
CA ALA A 231 -2.56 -7.12 -23.82
C ALA A 231 -3.38 -8.04 -22.91
N ASN A 232 -3.38 -9.35 -23.20
CA ASN A 232 -3.97 -10.37 -22.32
C ASN A 232 -2.99 -10.76 -21.20
N PRO A 233 -3.47 -11.23 -20.03
CA PRO A 233 -2.61 -11.74 -18.97
C PRO A 233 -1.78 -12.94 -19.45
N LEU A 234 -0.49 -12.99 -19.09
CA LEU A 234 0.32 -14.19 -19.32
C LEU A 234 0.01 -15.23 -18.24
N THR A 235 -0.50 -16.40 -18.63
CA THR A 235 -0.64 -17.53 -17.70
C THR A 235 0.61 -18.39 -17.73
N ILE A 236 1.27 -18.50 -16.59
CA ILE A 236 2.46 -19.33 -16.40
C ILE A 236 1.99 -20.60 -15.70
N GLN A 237 1.92 -21.68 -16.48
CA GLN A 237 1.70 -23.01 -15.94
C GLN A 237 2.95 -23.40 -15.16
N ARG A 238 2.82 -23.48 -13.85
CA ARG A 238 3.92 -23.90 -13.01
C ARG A 238 4.09 -25.39 -13.19
N PRO A 239 5.22 -25.87 -13.73
CA PRO A 239 5.45 -27.30 -13.74
C PRO A 239 5.56 -27.73 -12.26
N GLY A 240 5.04 -28.91 -11.92
CA GLY A 240 5.05 -29.46 -10.56
C GLY A 240 6.46 -29.86 -10.12
N LEU A 241 7.41 -28.95 -10.28
CA LEU A 241 8.82 -29.14 -10.09
C LEU A 241 9.08 -29.18 -8.60
N ARG A 242 9.59 -30.33 -8.21
CA ARG A 242 10.06 -30.64 -6.89
C ARG A 242 11.51 -30.16 -6.80
N ALA A 243 11.97 -29.74 -5.64
CA ALA A 243 13.35 -29.28 -5.46
C ALA A 243 14.39 -30.35 -5.92
N ASN A 244 13.99 -31.62 -5.93
CA ASN A 244 14.80 -32.78 -6.30
C ASN A 244 14.50 -33.35 -7.70
N SER A 245 13.78 -32.64 -8.58
CA SER A 245 13.52 -33.18 -9.93
C SER A 245 14.72 -32.98 -10.85
N ASP A 246 15.33 -34.07 -11.32
CA ASP A 246 16.40 -34.10 -12.33
C ASP A 246 15.96 -33.56 -13.71
N SER A 247 14.67 -33.28 -13.90
CA SER A 247 14.19 -32.54 -15.06
C SER A 247 14.72 -31.11 -14.97
N GLY A 248 15.79 -30.81 -15.72
CA GLY A 248 16.53 -29.54 -15.78
C GLY A 248 15.69 -28.30 -16.12
N ALA A 249 14.74 -27.97 -15.24
CA ALA A 249 13.87 -26.84 -15.36
C ALA A 249 14.65 -25.57 -15.03
N GLN A 250 15.04 -24.89 -16.09
CA GLN A 250 15.65 -23.58 -15.98
C GLN A 250 14.63 -22.58 -15.43
N THR A 251 15.08 -21.69 -14.55
CA THR A 251 14.33 -20.47 -14.23
C THR A 251 14.15 -19.67 -15.52
N THR A 252 12.95 -19.68 -16.11
CA THR A 252 12.72 -19.01 -17.38
C THR A 252 12.35 -17.54 -17.18
N VAL A 253 12.91 -16.69 -18.03
CA VAL A 253 12.41 -15.33 -18.21
C VAL A 253 11.12 -15.41 -19.01
N ASN A 254 10.03 -14.97 -18.40
CA ASN A 254 8.69 -14.98 -18.98
C ASN A 254 8.40 -13.62 -19.61
N ALA A 255 8.18 -13.63 -20.93
CA ALA A 255 7.85 -12.44 -21.71
C ALA A 255 6.37 -12.05 -21.50
N VAL A 256 6.13 -11.02 -20.68
CA VAL A 256 4.77 -10.56 -20.32
C VAL A 256 4.34 -9.39 -21.21
N PRO A 257 3.25 -9.51 -21.98
CA PRO A 257 2.69 -8.39 -22.70
C PRO A 257 2.02 -7.41 -21.74
N CYS A 258 2.15 -6.12 -22.00
CA CYS A 258 1.56 -5.07 -21.17
C CYS A 258 0.65 -4.14 -22.00
N SER A 259 -0.33 -3.56 -21.33
CA SER A 259 -1.37 -2.74 -21.94
C SER A 259 -1.17 -1.25 -21.65
N ASN A 260 -0.95 -0.45 -22.69
CA ASN A 260 -0.85 1.00 -22.56
C ASN A 260 -2.23 1.62 -22.25
N ALA A 261 -3.30 1.15 -22.91
CA ALA A 261 -4.67 1.60 -22.60
C ALA A 261 -5.08 1.36 -21.13
N ARG A 262 -4.69 0.23 -20.51
CA ARG A 262 -4.96 0.00 -19.09
C ARG A 262 -4.14 0.92 -18.19
N TYR A 263 -2.88 1.17 -18.54
CA TYR A 263 -2.03 2.11 -17.81
C TYR A 263 -2.62 3.53 -17.84
N THR A 264 -2.97 4.04 -19.02
CA THR A 264 -3.55 5.39 -19.18
C THR A 264 -4.94 5.50 -18.57
N GLY A 265 -5.71 4.41 -18.55
CA GLY A 265 -6.98 4.29 -17.81
C GLY A 265 -6.85 4.18 -16.29
N GLY A 266 -5.63 4.27 -15.73
CA GLY A 266 -5.38 4.23 -14.28
C GLY A 266 -5.35 2.82 -13.67
N GLY A 267 -5.36 1.77 -14.50
CA GLY A 267 -5.18 0.37 -14.12
C GLY A 267 -3.71 -0.07 -14.12
N TYR A 268 -3.50 -1.37 -13.89
CA TYR A 268 -2.18 -2.00 -13.98
C TYR A 268 -1.93 -2.46 -15.43
N ALA A 269 -0.78 -2.07 -15.98
CA ALA A 269 -0.44 -2.30 -17.37
C ALA A 269 -0.12 -3.78 -17.65
N CYS A 270 0.69 -4.38 -16.77
CA CYS A 270 1.23 -5.71 -16.95
C CYS A 270 0.52 -6.68 -16.00
N GLN A 271 0.23 -7.90 -16.49
CA GLN A 271 -0.43 -8.92 -15.68
C GLN A 271 0.13 -10.31 -16.00
N ALA A 272 0.43 -11.07 -14.94
CA ALA A 272 0.82 -12.46 -15.03
C ALA A 272 0.02 -13.28 -14.01
N VAL A 273 -0.30 -14.53 -14.36
CA VAL A 273 -1.01 -15.48 -13.49
C VAL A 273 -0.11 -16.67 -13.29
N LEU A 274 0.29 -16.91 -12.04
CA LEU A 274 1.00 -18.11 -11.63
C LEU A 274 -0.05 -19.19 -11.31
N GLN A 275 -0.26 -20.13 -12.22
CA GLN A 275 -1.24 -21.20 -12.11
C GLN A 275 -0.57 -22.47 -11.56
N MET A 276 -1.16 -23.10 -10.54
CA MET A 276 -0.72 -24.41 -10.05
C MET A 276 -1.04 -25.52 -11.07
N ALA A 277 -0.11 -26.44 -11.30
CA ALA A 277 -0.35 -27.60 -12.17
C ALA A 277 -1.25 -28.66 -11.53
N GLY A 278 -1.79 -29.56 -12.37
CA GLY A 278 -2.43 -30.79 -11.92
C GLY A 278 -3.77 -30.62 -11.20
N GLY A 279 -4.39 -29.44 -11.27
CA GLY A 279 -5.61 -29.14 -10.51
C GLY A 279 -5.38 -29.00 -9.01
N GLU A 280 -4.12 -28.88 -8.58
CA GLU A 280 -3.77 -28.66 -7.19
C GLU A 280 -4.20 -27.26 -6.71
N SER A 281 -4.44 -27.13 -5.41
CA SER A 281 -4.76 -25.86 -4.80
C SER A 281 -4.15 -25.74 -3.41
N VAL A 282 -3.86 -24.52 -2.99
CA VAL A 282 -3.50 -24.19 -1.62
C VAL A 282 -4.78 -24.21 -0.77
N PRO A 283 -4.83 -24.97 0.33
CA PRO A 283 -5.98 -25.00 1.23
C PRO A 283 -6.30 -23.64 1.87
N ALA A 284 -7.56 -23.43 2.23
CA ALA A 284 -8.01 -22.24 2.94
C ALA A 284 -7.25 -22.11 4.28
N GLY A 285 -6.87 -20.89 4.64
CA GLY A 285 -6.14 -20.63 5.89
C GLY A 285 -4.72 -21.18 5.94
N SER A 286 -4.16 -21.69 4.83
CA SER A 286 -2.76 -22.15 4.81
C SER A 286 -1.79 -21.01 5.16
N ARG A 287 -0.94 -21.23 6.17
CA ARG A 287 0.06 -20.25 6.66
C ARG A 287 1.48 -20.54 6.17
N VAL A 288 1.61 -21.51 5.27
CA VAL A 288 2.87 -22.01 4.71
C VAL A 288 3.01 -21.69 3.22
N ALA A 289 2.07 -20.91 2.67
CA ALA A 289 2.12 -20.40 1.31
C ALA A 289 2.64 -18.95 1.28
N PHE A 290 3.63 -18.69 0.43
CA PHE A 290 4.33 -17.41 0.39
C PHE A 290 4.60 -16.95 -1.03
N LEU A 291 4.58 -15.64 -1.24
CA LEU A 291 5.07 -14.97 -2.44
C LEU A 291 6.08 -13.91 -2.05
N ARG A 292 7.30 -14.01 -2.57
CA ARG A 292 8.27 -12.93 -2.56
C ARG A 292 8.26 -12.23 -3.90
N VAL A 293 8.08 -10.92 -3.89
CA VAL A 293 8.08 -10.07 -5.08
C VAL A 293 9.23 -9.08 -4.96
N THR A 294 10.04 -8.99 -6.01
CA THR A 294 11.10 -7.98 -6.15
C THR A 294 10.84 -7.14 -7.40
N SER A 295 10.92 -5.81 -7.28
CA SER A 295 10.88 -4.92 -8.44
C SER A 295 12.29 -4.64 -8.94
N LEU A 296 12.61 -5.06 -10.15
CA LEU A 296 13.93 -4.87 -10.78
C LEU A 296 13.84 -3.81 -11.88
N TYR A 297 14.97 -3.14 -12.15
CA TYR A 297 15.13 -2.06 -13.13
C TYR A 297 14.27 -0.81 -12.91
N LYS A 298 13.17 -0.83 -12.18
CA LYS A 298 12.43 0.37 -11.73
C LYS A 298 11.62 0.06 -10.48
N ALA A 299 11.20 1.09 -9.77
CA ALA A 299 10.13 1.00 -8.79
C ALA A 299 8.80 0.66 -9.48
N SER A 300 7.89 -0.02 -8.78
CA SER A 300 6.57 -0.35 -9.32
C SER A 300 5.51 -0.46 -8.23
N ALA A 301 4.31 0.04 -8.52
CA ALA A 301 3.12 -0.34 -7.77
C ALA A 301 2.69 -1.73 -8.21
N VAL A 302 2.47 -2.63 -7.26
CA VAL A 302 2.11 -4.03 -7.48
C VAL A 302 0.78 -4.34 -6.78
N LYS A 303 -0.05 -5.14 -7.42
CA LYS A 303 -1.26 -5.72 -6.85
C LYS A 303 -1.24 -7.22 -7.01
N ILE A 304 -1.49 -7.93 -5.92
CA ILE A 304 -1.58 -9.39 -5.87
C ILE A 304 -3.03 -9.78 -5.57
N SER A 305 -3.52 -10.81 -6.26
CA SER A 305 -4.85 -11.36 -6.04
C SER A 305 -4.81 -12.88 -6.10
N LEU A 306 -5.58 -13.55 -5.25
CA LEU A 306 -5.73 -15.00 -5.27
C LEU A 306 -6.92 -15.36 -6.16
N LYS A 307 -6.82 -16.45 -6.91
CA LYS A 307 -7.91 -16.94 -7.74
C LYS A 307 -8.12 -18.45 -7.57
N ARG A 308 -9.38 -18.84 -7.70
CA ARG A 308 -9.82 -20.21 -7.92
C ARG A 308 -10.56 -20.22 -9.24
N ALA A 309 -10.06 -20.96 -10.22
CA ALA A 309 -10.52 -20.86 -11.59
C ALA A 309 -10.58 -19.38 -12.05
N SER A 310 -11.77 -18.87 -12.40
CA SER A 310 -11.97 -17.48 -12.84
C SER A 310 -12.32 -16.49 -11.70
N SER A 311 -12.61 -16.98 -10.49
CA SER A 311 -13.11 -16.17 -9.38
C SER A 311 -12.01 -15.72 -8.44
N VAL A 312 -12.09 -14.46 -7.98
CA VAL A 312 -11.17 -13.92 -6.96
C VAL A 312 -11.49 -14.51 -5.60
N THR A 313 -10.46 -15.00 -4.92
CA THR A 313 -10.51 -15.45 -3.52
C THR A 313 -9.95 -14.35 -2.63
N LYS A 314 -10.64 -14.03 -1.54
CA LYS A 314 -10.19 -13.00 -0.60
C LYS A 314 -9.01 -13.52 0.21
N PHE A 315 -8.02 -12.65 0.45
CA PHE A 315 -7.05 -12.83 1.50
C PHE A 315 -7.74 -12.77 2.87
N ASP A 316 -7.26 -13.54 3.83
CA ASP A 316 -7.68 -13.47 5.22
C ASP A 316 -6.59 -12.83 6.07
N THR A 317 -6.86 -11.60 6.54
CA THR A 317 -6.03 -10.91 7.54
C THR A 317 -4.56 -10.71 7.11
N VAL A 318 -4.29 -10.65 5.79
CA VAL A 318 -2.95 -10.35 5.25
C VAL A 318 -2.73 -8.83 5.14
N GLN A 319 -3.66 -8.13 4.50
CA GLN A 319 -3.69 -6.68 4.40
C GLN A 319 -5.10 -6.14 4.70
N PRO A 320 -5.61 -6.31 5.93
CA PRO A 320 -6.92 -5.84 6.32
C PRO A 320 -7.06 -4.32 6.17
N GLU A 321 -8.30 -3.88 5.97
CA GLU A 321 -8.65 -2.49 5.73
C GLU A 321 -9.41 -1.94 6.93
N ILE A 322 -8.93 -0.82 7.48
CA ILE A 322 -9.52 -0.12 8.61
C ILE A 322 -10.15 1.17 8.10
N ASP A 323 -11.43 1.32 8.35
CA ASP A 323 -12.25 2.47 8.00
C ASP A 323 -12.60 3.22 9.29
N SER A 324 -12.06 4.43 9.42
CA SER A 324 -12.14 5.23 10.65
C SER A 324 -12.73 6.61 10.38
N THR A 325 -13.65 7.05 11.23
CA THR A 325 -14.24 8.39 11.19
C THR A 325 -13.88 9.14 12.47
N GLY A 326 -13.11 10.21 12.32
CA GLY A 326 -12.75 11.15 13.38
C GLY A 326 -13.68 12.36 13.39
N ARG A 327 -13.80 12.97 14.57
CA ARG A 327 -14.60 14.15 14.86
C ARG A 327 -13.75 15.13 15.66
N ALA A 328 -13.80 16.40 15.26
CA ALA A 328 -13.34 17.51 16.08
C ALA A 328 -14.47 18.54 16.11
N ASP A 329 -15.04 18.75 17.30
CA ASP A 329 -16.27 19.54 17.47
C ASP A 329 -17.39 19.07 16.52
N THR A 330 -17.74 19.89 15.52
CA THR A 330 -18.78 19.63 14.51
C THR A 330 -18.25 19.13 13.16
N ILE A 331 -16.92 19.05 12.98
CA ILE A 331 -16.29 18.61 11.74
C ILE A 331 -15.92 17.12 11.83
N PHE A 332 -16.20 16.39 10.74
CA PHE A 332 -15.89 14.97 10.61
C PHE A 332 -14.93 14.71 9.46
N ARG A 333 -14.01 13.76 9.66
CA ARG A 333 -13.11 13.25 8.62
C ARG A 333 -13.10 11.74 8.65
N ARG A 334 -13.27 11.12 7.48
CA ARG A 334 -13.20 9.67 7.29
C ARG A 334 -11.93 9.31 6.55
N ILE A 335 -11.21 8.33 7.05
CA ILE A 335 -10.01 7.77 6.41
C ILE A 335 -10.17 6.27 6.25
N LYS A 336 -9.61 5.74 5.17
CA LYS A 336 -9.53 4.30 4.92
C LYS A 336 -8.06 3.93 4.77
N SER A 337 -7.59 3.04 5.63
CA SER A 337 -6.18 2.65 5.68
C SER A 337 -6.05 1.15 5.58
N ARG A 338 -5.03 0.69 4.85
CA ARG A 338 -4.67 -0.73 4.76
C ARG A 338 -3.45 -0.97 5.62
N VAL A 339 -3.50 -2.04 6.40
CA VAL A 339 -2.42 -2.37 7.34
C VAL A 339 -1.84 -3.71 6.99
N ASN A 340 -0.52 -3.79 6.87
CA ASN A 340 0.16 -5.06 6.65
C ASN A 340 0.27 -5.79 7.98
N VAL A 341 -0.40 -6.94 8.06
CA VAL A 341 -0.26 -7.86 9.18
C VAL A 341 0.96 -8.72 8.87
N GLY A 342 2.05 -8.47 9.58
CA GLY A 342 3.27 -9.27 9.43
C GLY A 342 3.05 -10.76 9.71
N PHE A 343 4.09 -11.55 9.53
CA PHE A 343 4.00 -13.02 9.50
C PHE A 343 3.70 -13.72 10.83
N ASN A 344 3.81 -13.00 11.96
CA ASN A 344 3.66 -13.58 13.29
C ASN A 344 2.57 -12.85 14.10
N THR A 345 1.83 -13.61 14.91
CA THR A 345 0.85 -13.16 15.89
C THR A 345 1.46 -12.28 17.00
N ASN A 346 2.77 -12.37 17.22
CA ASN A 346 3.51 -11.61 18.24
C ASN A 346 4.17 -10.31 17.75
N GLY A 347 4.18 -10.04 16.44
CA GLY A 347 4.85 -8.87 15.87
C GLY A 347 5.27 -9.07 14.43
N SER A 348 5.65 -7.99 13.75
CA SER A 348 6.19 -8.04 12.37
C SER A 348 7.53 -8.77 12.37
N PHE A 349 7.55 -10.06 12.03
CA PHE A 349 8.77 -10.66 11.53
C PHE A 349 9.01 -10.06 10.14
N THR A 350 9.97 -9.14 10.06
CA THR A 350 10.40 -8.56 8.80
C THR A 350 11.38 -9.52 8.16
N PHE A 351 11.05 -10.02 6.97
CA PHE A 351 12.00 -10.81 6.21
C PHE A 351 13.19 -9.93 5.80
N PRO A 352 14.42 -10.38 6.01
CA PRO A 352 15.58 -9.64 5.54
C PRO A 352 15.52 -9.55 4.01
N GLU A 353 15.86 -8.38 3.48
CA GLU A 353 15.89 -8.17 2.02
C GLU A 353 16.97 -9.04 1.36
N GLN A 354 18.08 -9.25 2.04
CA GLN A 354 19.19 -10.06 1.56
C GLN A 354 19.34 -11.28 2.48
N GLY A 355 19.39 -12.49 1.91
CA GLY A 355 19.74 -13.69 2.67
C GLY A 355 21.22 -13.70 3.06
N VAL A 356 22.06 -13.09 2.21
CA VAL A 356 23.48 -12.82 2.44
C VAL A 356 23.78 -11.49 1.73
N ASP A 357 24.30 -10.50 2.45
CA ASP A 357 24.85 -9.27 1.87
C ASP A 357 26.35 -9.48 1.65
N ILE A 358 26.78 -9.31 0.41
CA ILE A 358 28.14 -9.59 -0.04
C ILE A 358 28.84 -8.30 -0.45
N THR A 359 28.48 -7.15 0.13
CA THR A 359 29.17 -5.86 -0.08
C THR A 359 30.70 -5.94 0.12
N GLY A 360 31.22 -7.02 0.72
CA GLY A 360 32.62 -7.45 0.56
C GLY A 360 32.80 -8.43 -0.61
N SER A 361 33.30 -9.62 -0.30
CA SER A 361 33.48 -10.69 -1.28
C SER A 361 32.90 -11.99 -0.72
N LEU A 362 32.05 -12.67 -1.50
CA LEU A 362 31.54 -13.99 -1.17
C LEU A 362 32.26 -15.04 -1.99
N CYS A 363 33.15 -15.76 -1.33
CA CYS A 363 33.57 -17.04 -1.84
C CYS A 363 32.49 -18.10 -1.60
N LYS A 364 32.07 -18.82 -2.64
CA LYS A 364 31.33 -20.08 -2.49
C LYS A 364 31.97 -21.19 -3.31
N ASN A 365 32.64 -22.13 -2.64
CA ASN A 365 33.10 -23.37 -3.24
C ASN A 365 31.95 -24.38 -3.29
N PHE A 366 31.43 -24.65 -4.48
CA PHE A 366 30.50 -25.76 -4.70
C PHE A 366 31.27 -26.99 -5.18
N TYR A 367 30.93 -28.16 -4.63
CA TYR A 367 31.33 -29.44 -5.20
C TYR A 367 30.10 -30.33 -5.28
N VAL A 368 29.96 -31.04 -6.39
CA VAL A 368 28.98 -32.12 -6.55
C VAL A 368 29.82 -33.39 -6.64
N THR A 369 29.68 -34.26 -5.64
CA THR A 369 30.43 -35.52 -5.52
C THR A 369 29.46 -36.65 -5.24
N ASN A 370 29.72 -37.82 -5.82
CA ASN A 370 29.02 -39.06 -5.48
C ASN A 370 29.71 -39.81 -4.33
N ASP A 371 30.91 -39.38 -3.93
CA ASP A 371 31.66 -39.93 -2.80
C ASP A 371 31.46 -39.07 -1.54
N GLU A 372 31.11 -39.69 -0.41
CA GLU A 372 30.87 -39.04 0.90
C GLU A 372 32.08 -38.24 1.44
N ALA A 373 33.26 -38.36 0.84
CA ALA A 373 34.48 -37.69 1.26
C ALA A 373 35.35 -37.22 0.08
N GLY A 374 34.82 -36.35 -0.78
CA GLY A 374 35.65 -35.60 -1.73
C GLY A 374 36.52 -34.56 -1.00
N PRO A 375 37.80 -34.35 -1.38
CA PRO A 375 38.67 -33.38 -0.72
C PRO A 375 38.09 -31.97 -0.84
N LEU A 376 37.93 -31.32 0.32
CA LEU A 376 37.50 -29.93 0.44
C LEU A 376 38.44 -29.03 -0.37
N GLY A 377 37.90 -28.29 -1.35
CA GLY A 377 38.67 -27.30 -2.09
C GLY A 377 39.29 -26.28 -1.13
N THR A 378 40.63 -26.27 -1.03
CA THR A 378 41.38 -25.59 0.04
C THR A 378 41.60 -24.10 -0.17
N SER A 379 41.12 -23.53 -1.28
CA SER A 379 41.32 -22.11 -1.53
C SER A 379 40.14 -21.51 -2.25
N CYS A 380 39.72 -20.39 -1.70
CA CYS A 380 38.94 -19.43 -2.42
C CYS A 380 39.28 -18.09 -1.82
N ASN A 381 40.10 -17.33 -2.56
CA ASN A 381 40.49 -16.00 -2.14
C ASN A 381 39.44 -15.03 -2.72
N PRO A 382 38.74 -14.27 -1.85
CA PRO A 382 37.70 -13.33 -2.26
C PRO A 382 38.13 -12.22 -3.23
#